data_AF-A0A353FB21-F1
#
_entry.id   AF-A0A353FB21-F1
#
_cell.length_a   1.000
_cell.length_b   1.000
_cell.length_c   1.000
_cell.angle_alpha   90.00
_cell.angle_beta   90.00
_cell.angle_gamma   90.00
#
_symmetry.space_group_name_H-M   'P 1'
#
loop_
_entity.id
_entity.type
_entity.pdbx_description
1 polymer ?
#
loop_
_entity_poly.entity_id
_entity_poly.type
_entity_poly.pdbx_seq_one_letter_code
_entity_poly.pdbx_strand_id
1 'polypeptide(L)'
;MIFLVVFLTFWFMEFVAWATHKFVMHGFLWNLHEDHHVKTPGFFEKNDTFFLIFAIPSWLCIMLGTLYANTLAVSIGAGIAVYGMAYFLVHEVFIHQRFKWFRNSDN
;
A
#
# COMPACT_ATOMS: atom_id res chain seq x y z
N MET A 1 20.21 3.46 12.89
CA MET A 1 19.39 4.60 12.42
C MET A 1 18.49 4.22 11.25
N ILE A 2 19.03 3.73 10.13
CA ILE A 2 18.25 3.31 8.93
C ILE A 2 17.10 2.35 9.29
N PHE A 3 17.39 1.22 9.95
CA PHE A 3 16.36 0.25 10.33
C PHE A 3 15.27 0.82 11.25
N LEU A 4 15.61 1.77 12.11
CA LEU A 4 14.65 2.43 12.98
C LEU A 4 13.69 3.30 12.17
N VAL A 5 14.19 4.04 11.18
CA VAL A 5 13.35 4.85 10.29
C VAL A 5 12.42 3.96 9.47
N VAL A 6 12.95 2.88 8.88
CA VAL A 6 12.13 1.89 8.14
C VAL A 6 11.03 1.34 9.04
N PHE A 7 11.36 0.93 10.27
CA PHE A 7 10.40 0.40 11.23
C PHE A 7 9.33 1.43 11.60
N LEU A 8 9.72 2.66 11.96
CA LEU A 8 8.77 3.72 12.31
C LEU A 8 7.87 4.09 11.13
N THR A 9 8.43 4.20 9.92
CA THR A 9 7.64 4.45 8.70
C THR A 9 6.66 3.32 8.44
N PHE A 10 7.07 2.04 8.58
CA PHE A 10 6.19 0.89 8.41
C PHE A 10 4.96 0.96 9.33
N TRP A 11 5.15 1.24 10.63
CA TRP A 11 4.02 1.34 11.56
C TRP A 11 3.16 2.57 11.32
N PHE A 12 3.79 3.70 10.98
CA PHE A 12 3.06 4.93 10.66
C PHE A 12 2.19 4.77 9.41
N MET A 13 2.61 3.94 8.45
CA MET A 13 1.83 3.68 7.25
C MET A 13 0.47 3.04 7.53
N GLU A 14 0.27 2.34 8.65
CA GLU A 14 -1.06 1.86 9.06
C GLU A 14 -2.03 3.01 9.27
N PHE A 15 -1.57 4.06 9.96
CA PHE A 15 -2.38 5.27 10.14
C PHE A 15 -2.66 5.97 8.81
N VAL A 16 -1.66 6.03 7.92
CA VAL A 16 -1.82 6.60 6.57
C VAL A 16 -2.84 5.80 5.77
N ALA A 17 -2.71 4.48 5.72
CA ALA A 17 -3.61 3.60 4.98
C ALA A 17 -5.05 3.71 5.50
N TRP A 18 -5.23 3.70 6.82
CA TRP A 18 -6.54 3.91 7.44
C TRP A 18 -7.13 5.28 7.10
N ALA A 19 -6.33 6.35 7.20
CA ALA A 19 -6.80 7.71 6.91
C ALA A 19 -7.14 7.87 5.42
N THR A 20 -6.31 7.35 4.52
CA THR A 20 -6.59 7.33 3.08
C THR A 20 -7.85 6.53 2.79
N HIS A 21 -8.02 5.35 3.39
CA HIS A 21 -9.23 4.55 3.19
C HIS A 21 -10.49 5.30 3.66
N LYS A 22 -10.47 5.82 4.89
CA LYS A 22 -11.64 6.47 5.50
C LYS A 22 -11.99 7.82 4.88
N PHE A 23 -11.01 8.67 4.59
CA PHE A 23 -11.25 10.06 4.20
C PHE A 23 -11.06 10.34 2.71
N VAL A 24 -10.21 9.56 2.03
CA VAL A 24 -9.90 9.76 0.60
C VAL A 24 -10.70 8.79 -0.26
N MET A 25 -10.56 7.47 -0.03
CA MET A 25 -11.21 6.43 -0.82
C MET A 25 -12.72 6.45 -0.62
N HIS A 26 -13.21 6.52 0.63
CA HIS A 26 -14.62 6.71 0.94
C HIS A 26 -15.13 8.15 0.81
N GLY A 27 -14.27 9.07 0.38
CA GLY A 27 -14.59 10.48 0.17
C GLY A 27 -14.59 10.84 -1.32
N PHE A 28 -13.71 11.76 -1.70
CA PHE A 28 -13.68 12.30 -3.06
C PHE A 28 -13.16 11.33 -4.13
N LEU A 29 -12.51 10.23 -3.75
CA LEU A 29 -12.09 9.16 -4.68
C LEU A 29 -13.01 7.94 -4.66
N TRP A 30 -14.26 8.08 -4.20
CA TRP A 30 -15.24 6.99 -4.17
C TRP A 30 -15.42 6.28 -5.52
N ASN A 31 -15.45 6.99 -6.65
CA ASN A 31 -15.59 6.37 -7.98
C ASN A 31 -14.44 5.38 -8.30
N LEU A 32 -13.26 5.55 -7.70
CA LEU A 32 -12.16 4.59 -7.83
C LEU A 32 -12.25 3.44 -6.82
N HIS A 33 -13.03 3.57 -5.75
CA HIS A 33 -13.13 2.59 -4.67
C HIS A 33 -14.46 1.81 -4.66
N GLU A 34 -15.47 2.30 -5.37
CA GLU A 34 -16.83 1.75 -5.38
C GLU A 34 -16.88 0.29 -5.84
N ASP A 35 -16.12 -0.07 -6.88
CA ASP A 35 -16.11 -1.43 -7.43
C ASP A 35 -15.39 -2.45 -6.54
N HIS A 36 -14.59 -1.97 -5.59
CA HIS A 36 -14.02 -2.79 -4.54
C HIS A 36 -15.07 -3.23 -3.51
N HIS A 37 -16.03 -2.36 -3.18
CA HIS A 37 -17.17 -2.64 -2.29
C HIS A 37 -18.30 -3.36 -3.01
N VAL A 38 -18.63 -2.92 -4.22
CA VAL A 38 -19.66 -3.52 -5.07
C VAL A 38 -18.98 -4.39 -6.10
N LYS A 39 -18.83 -5.69 -5.79
CA LYS A 39 -18.09 -6.62 -6.63
C LYS A 39 -18.65 -6.67 -8.05
N THR A 40 -17.84 -6.22 -9.00
CA THR A 40 -18.09 -6.36 -10.43
C THR A 40 -17.29 -7.53 -10.99
N PRO A 41 -17.78 -8.24 -12.01
CA PRO A 41 -17.02 -9.31 -12.65
C PRO A 41 -15.77 -8.75 -13.33
N GLY A 42 -14.59 -9.20 -12.93
CA GLY A 42 -13.33 -8.76 -13.53
C GLY A 42 -12.12 -9.12 -12.68
N PHE A 43 -10.95 -9.18 -13.30
CA PHE A 43 -9.69 -9.35 -12.57
C PHE A 43 -9.18 -8.02 -12.01
N PHE A 44 -9.31 -6.94 -12.78
CA PHE A 44 -8.90 -5.59 -12.38
C PHE A 44 -10.07 -4.82 -11.79
N GLU A 45 -9.80 -4.12 -10.70
CA GLU A 45 -10.70 -3.13 -10.09
C GLU A 45 -10.08 -1.74 -10.33
N LYS A 46 -10.89 -0.69 -10.54
CA LYS A 46 -10.44 0.70 -10.53
C LYS A 46 -9.67 1.01 -9.25
N ASN A 47 -10.03 0.33 -8.16
CA ASN A 47 -9.38 0.40 -6.86
C ASN A 47 -7.89 0.03 -6.93
N ASP A 48 -7.47 -0.80 -7.89
CA ASP A 48 -6.05 -1.13 -8.08
C ASP A 48 -5.20 0.13 -8.36
N THR A 49 -5.81 1.23 -8.82
CA THR A 49 -5.14 2.53 -9.00
C THR A 49 -4.57 3.08 -7.69
N PHE A 50 -5.17 2.76 -6.54
CA PHE A 50 -4.66 3.21 -5.23
C PHE A 50 -3.28 2.64 -4.91
N PHE A 51 -2.90 1.51 -5.52
CA PHE A 51 -1.52 1.01 -5.44
C PHE A 51 -0.52 2.07 -5.90
N LEU A 52 -0.83 2.82 -6.96
CA LEU A 52 0.05 3.88 -7.48
C LEU A 52 0.16 5.06 -6.52
N ILE A 53 -0.90 5.37 -5.76
CA ILE A 53 -0.89 6.47 -4.78
C ILE A 53 0.15 6.22 -3.67
N PHE A 54 0.40 4.96 -3.32
CA PHE A 54 1.43 4.60 -2.34
C PHE A 54 2.79 4.27 -2.99
N ALA A 55 2.79 3.65 -4.16
CA ALA A 55 4.02 3.26 -4.86
C ALA A 55 4.80 4.48 -5.36
N ILE A 56 4.14 5.53 -5.86
CA ILE A 56 4.81 6.73 -6.40
C ILE A 56 5.61 7.46 -5.31
N PRO A 57 5.05 7.82 -4.13
CA PRO A 57 5.83 8.42 -3.05
C PRO A 57 7.00 7.55 -2.58
N SER A 58 6.79 6.24 -2.45
CA SER A 58 7.86 5.30 -2.10
C SER A 58 9.01 5.35 -3.11
N TRP A 59 8.68 5.22 -4.40
CA TRP A 59 9.64 5.26 -5.49
C TRP A 59 10.38 6.60 -5.56
N LEU A 60 9.67 7.73 -5.45
CA LEU A 60 10.29 9.05 -5.47
C LEU A 60 11.25 9.25 -4.28
N CYS A 61 10.86 8.81 -3.08
CA CYS A 61 11.74 8.84 -1.91
C CYS A 61 13.02 8.02 -2.12
N ILE A 62 12.91 6.81 -2.69
CA ILE A 62 14.08 5.96 -2.98
C ILE A 62 14.94 6.57 -4.09
N MET A 63 14.33 6.97 -5.20
CA MET A 63 15.04 7.50 -6.37
C MET A 63 15.77 8.80 -6.03
N LEU A 64 15.04 9.82 -5.55
CA LEU A 64 15.64 11.11 -5.19
C LEU A 64 16.58 10.96 -4.00
N GLY A 65 16.23 10.12 -3.02
CA GLY A 65 17.10 9.82 -1.89
C GLY A 65 18.45 9.24 -2.33
N THR A 66 18.44 8.34 -3.31
CA THR A 66 19.67 7.76 -3.86
C THR A 66 20.46 8.80 -4.66
N LEU A 67 19.80 9.57 -5.55
CA LEU A 67 20.43 10.59 -6.39
C LEU A 67 21.13 11.69 -5.56
N TYR A 68 20.55 12.07 -4.42
CA TYR A 68 21.08 13.12 -3.54
C TYR A 68 21.82 12.58 -2.30
N ALA A 69 22.16 11.29 -2.28
CA ALA A 69 22.80 10.63 -1.13
C ALA A 69 22.08 10.85 0.23
N ASN A 70 20.75 11.03 0.18
CA ASN A 70 19.90 11.21 1.35
C ASN A 70 19.37 9.85 1.83
N THR A 71 20.12 9.23 2.74
CA THR A 71 19.79 7.92 3.31
C THR A 71 18.51 7.92 4.14
N LEU A 72 18.09 9.08 4.68
CA LEU A 72 16.81 9.21 5.39
C LEU A 72 15.63 9.04 4.42
N ALA A 73 15.67 9.72 3.28
CA ALA A 73 14.64 9.61 2.24
C ALA A 73 14.54 8.18 1.70
N VAL A 74 15.68 7.52 1.45
CA VAL A 74 15.71 6.10 1.03
C VAL A 74 15.08 5.21 2.10
N SER A 75 15.38 5.45 3.39
CA SER A 75 14.83 4.66 4.50
C SER A 75 13.30 4.81 4.61
N ILE A 76 12.78 6.03 4.42
CA ILE A 76 11.33 6.29 4.40
C ILE A 76 10.70 5.55 3.21
N GLY A 77 11.24 5.72 2.00
CA GLY A 77 10.70 5.06 0.82
C GLY A 77 10.71 3.54 0.93
N ALA A 78 11.75 2.95 1.53
CA ALA A 78 11.83 1.53 1.84
C ALA A 78 10.78 1.10 2.87
N GLY A 79 10.55 1.88 3.94
CA GLY A 79 9.48 1.60 4.90
C GLY A 79 8.08 1.58 4.27
N ILE A 80 7.80 2.52 3.37
CA ILE A 80 6.54 2.55 2.60
C ILE A 80 6.43 1.29 1.71
N ALA A 81 7.52 0.90 1.03
CA ALA A 81 7.52 -0.27 0.16
C ALA A 81 7.27 -1.58 0.93
N VAL A 82 7.93 -1.75 2.08
CA VAL A 82 7.75 -2.93 2.94
C VAL A 82 6.32 -2.99 3.48
N TYR A 83 5.75 -1.85 3.90
CA TYR A 83 4.34 -1.80 4.31
C TYR A 83 3.41 -2.13 3.15
N GLY A 84 3.62 -1.55 1.97
CA GLY A 84 2.80 -1.82 0.78
C GLY A 84 2.82 -3.31 0.38
N MET A 85 3.98 -3.97 0.49
CA MET A 85 4.09 -5.41 0.27
C MET A 85 3.30 -6.21 1.32
N ALA A 86 3.44 -5.88 2.60
CA ALA A 86 2.71 -6.53 3.67
C ALA A 86 1.19 -6.33 3.51
N TYR A 87 0.76 -5.11 3.20
CA TYR A 87 -0.63 -4.75 2.95
C TYR A 87 -1.19 -5.55 1.78
N PHE A 88 -0.49 -5.64 0.64
CA PHE A 88 -0.92 -6.45 -0.50
C PHE A 88 -1.10 -7.94 -0.12
N LEU A 89 -0.13 -8.53 0.60
CA LEU A 89 -0.22 -9.93 1.01
C LEU A 89 -1.41 -10.18 1.95
N VAL A 90 -1.65 -9.30 2.91
CA VAL A 90 -2.75 -9.45 3.86
C VAL A 90 -4.10 -9.12 3.20
N HIS A 91 -4.21 -7.98 2.53
CA HIS A 91 -5.45 -7.48 1.98
C HIS A 91 -5.89 -8.26 0.73
N GLU A 92 -5.02 -8.38 -0.28
CA GLU A 92 -5.41 -8.93 -1.59
C GLU A 92 -5.32 -10.46 -1.63
N VAL A 93 -4.29 -11.04 -1.00
CA VAL A 93 -4.04 -12.48 -1.05
C VAL A 93 -4.79 -13.20 0.07
N PHE A 94 -4.71 -12.71 1.31
CA PHE A 94 -5.31 -13.41 2.46
C PHE A 94 -6.79 -13.05 2.65
N ILE A 95 -7.15 -11.75 2.71
CA ILE A 95 -8.52 -11.29 3.00
C ILE A 95 -9.42 -11.43 1.77
N HIS A 96 -9.05 -10.80 0.64
CA HIS A 96 -9.89 -10.82 -0.56
C HIS A 96 -9.70 -12.08 -1.43
N GLN A 97 -8.65 -12.86 -1.20
CA GLN A 97 -8.32 -14.07 -1.96
C GLN A 97 -8.37 -13.88 -3.49
N ARG A 98 -8.08 -12.67 -3.99
CA ARG A 98 -7.96 -12.39 -5.43
C ARG A 98 -6.83 -13.23 -6.05
N PHE A 99 -5.78 -13.45 -5.27
CA PHE A 99 -4.74 -14.42 -5.54
C PHE A 99 -4.89 -15.62 -4.61
N LYS A 100 -5.12 -16.81 -5.17
CA LYS A 100 -5.41 -18.05 -4.42
C LYS A 100 -4.16 -18.72 -3.86
N TRP A 101 -3.14 -17.96 -3.47
CA TRP A 101 -1.88 -18.52 -2.95
C TRP A 101 -2.06 -19.21 -1.60
N PHE A 102 -3.05 -18.80 -0.80
CA PHE A 102 -3.35 -19.36 0.52
C PHE A 102 -4.76 -19.94 0.63
N ARG A 103 -5.37 -20.38 -0.48
CA ARG A 103 -6.79 -20.81 -0.51
C ARG A 103 -7.12 -22.00 0.42
N ASN A 104 -6.11 -22.70 0.95
CA ASN A 104 -6.26 -23.84 1.86
C ASN A 104 -5.55 -23.60 3.20
N SER A 105 -5.44 -22.37 3.68
CA SER A 105 -5.00 -22.15 5.07
C SER A 105 -6.13 -22.57 6.01
N ASP A 106 -5.91 -23.62 6.80
CA ASP A 106 -6.82 -24.07 7.86
C ASP A 106 -6.80 -23.05 9.02
N ASN A 107 -7.64 -22.01 8.94
CA ASN A 107 -7.90 -21.06 10.01
C ASN A 107 -9.41 -20.90 10.23
#